data_AF-A0A0B0EH16-F1
#
_entry.id   AF-A0A0B0EH16-F1
#
_cell.length_a   1.000
_cell.length_b   1.000
_cell.length_c   1.000
_cell.angle_alpha   90.00
_cell.angle_beta   90.00
_cell.angle_gamma   90.00
#
_symmetry.space_group_name_H-M   'P 1'
#
loop_
_entity.id
_entity.type
_entity.pdbx_description
1 polymer ?
#
loop_
_entity_poly.entity_id
_entity_poly.type
_entity_poly.pdbx_seq_one_letter_code
_entity_poly.pdbx_strand_id
1 'polypeptide(L)'
;MKHLRIGVILLICVAFLIFSGGTIFAQGPVNPSPERLVFPTEKEQKGFEEWVGLEKGSGPWADYYKPTPLHMYWSPKNHYIRPDLSAFKDLFDEYASGDCMGCHDEVTPGIVRSWRSSAHANPRKNAQIAEKTRAIEEASGVKIEQVTCNFCHGESHDELFLPVADDVCKKCHRQQVEEFASEIADGRPSHRTAWLSNVVVPWYVEGFRRGEGYSFIGCDQCHRSMESCDACHTRHKFSAEEARRPEACYSCHMGADHPDAETYKDSKMGIIYAVEGDTWAFDKGLNDLELGGSEMRAPTCQICHMYNNTTGKWGHNVTSKGRWRMGTIPPVQVEYKSGMKITLMGLPFLQ
;
A
#
# COMPACT_ATOMS: atom_id res chain seq x y z
N MET A 1 -9.86 12.12 69.48
CA MET A 1 -9.76 13.51 69.97
C MET A 1 -9.12 14.34 68.87
N LYS A 2 -9.92 14.98 68.01
CA LYS A 2 -10.05 16.45 67.89
C LYS A 2 -8.69 17.17 67.97
N HIS A 3 -8.24 17.79 66.86
CA HIS A 3 -8.42 19.22 66.68
C HIS A 3 -8.20 19.66 65.22
N LEU A 4 -9.15 20.50 64.79
CA LEU A 4 -9.29 21.23 63.55
C LEU A 4 -8.34 22.44 63.55
N ARG A 5 -7.69 22.76 62.43
CA ARG A 5 -7.27 24.15 62.10
C ARG A 5 -7.46 24.43 60.63
N ILE A 6 -8.21 25.50 60.37
CA ILE A 6 -8.59 26.07 59.09
C ILE A 6 -7.58 27.16 58.72
N GLY A 7 -7.19 27.17 57.43
CA GLY A 7 -7.09 28.39 56.60
C GLY A 7 -5.76 29.12 56.56
N VAL A 8 -5.10 29.11 55.39
CA VAL A 8 -4.73 30.33 54.65
C VAL A 8 -4.87 30.06 53.15
N ILE A 9 -5.65 30.92 52.51
CA ILE A 9 -5.94 31.00 51.08
C ILE A 9 -4.73 31.61 50.37
N LEU A 10 -4.22 30.96 49.32
CA LEU A 10 -3.39 31.62 48.32
C LEU A 10 -4.14 31.63 46.98
N LEU A 11 -4.66 32.80 46.64
CA LEU A 11 -5.13 33.14 45.30
C LEU A 11 -3.94 33.08 44.33
N ILE A 12 -3.98 32.13 43.39
CA ILE A 12 -3.29 32.28 42.11
C ILE A 12 -4.37 32.23 41.03
N CYS A 13 -4.59 33.39 40.43
CA CYS A 13 -5.46 33.60 39.28
C CYS A 13 -5.09 32.64 38.15
N VAL A 14 -5.93 31.64 37.90
CA VAL A 14 -5.95 30.92 36.63
C VAL A 14 -6.77 31.77 35.67
N ALA A 15 -6.08 32.56 34.85
CA ALA A 15 -6.67 33.14 33.65
C ALA A 15 -7.00 31.99 32.70
N PHE A 16 -8.27 31.58 32.71
CA PHE A 16 -8.89 30.78 31.67
C PHE A 16 -8.91 31.60 30.38
N LEU A 17 -7.97 31.33 29.47
CA LEU A 17 -8.04 31.75 28.08
C LEU A 17 -7.94 30.51 27.20
N ILE A 18 -9.11 29.98 26.89
CA ILE A 18 -9.55 29.47 25.60
C ILE A 18 -8.42 29.32 24.57
N PHE A 19 -7.90 28.10 24.43
CA PHE A 19 -7.46 27.56 23.16
C PHE A 19 -7.79 26.06 23.16
N SER A 20 -9.04 25.73 22.81
CA SER A 20 -9.38 24.43 22.25
C SER A 20 -8.84 24.38 20.82
N GLY A 21 -7.52 24.34 20.69
CA GLY A 21 -6.86 23.96 19.45
C GLY A 21 -6.69 22.45 19.51
N GLY A 22 -7.47 21.71 18.72
CA GLY A 22 -7.22 20.30 18.49
C GLY A 22 -5.77 20.14 18.04
N THR A 23 -4.95 19.53 18.88
CA THR A 23 -3.57 19.19 18.53
C THR A 23 -3.63 18.09 17.49
N ILE A 24 -3.52 18.50 16.22
CA ILE A 24 -3.31 17.58 15.11
C ILE A 24 -1.86 17.11 15.24
N PHE A 25 -1.64 15.93 15.83
CA PHE A 25 -0.33 15.34 15.97
C PHE A 25 0.10 14.76 14.61
N ALA A 26 0.97 15.50 13.90
CA ALA A 26 1.62 15.05 12.69
C ALA A 26 2.50 13.80 12.97
N GLN A 27 2.62 12.93 11.96
CA GLN A 27 3.61 11.85 11.99
C GLN A 27 5.03 12.44 12.05
N GLY A 28 5.94 11.77 12.76
CA GLY A 28 7.37 12.12 12.74
C GLY A 28 7.94 12.11 11.31
N PRO A 29 9.08 12.78 11.06
CA PRO A 29 9.60 12.96 9.71
C PRO A 29 9.87 11.61 9.04
N VAL A 30 9.14 11.33 7.95
CA VAL A 30 9.40 10.20 7.06
C VAL A 30 10.68 10.52 6.27
N ASN A 31 11.73 9.71 6.45
CA ASN A 31 12.95 9.85 5.65
C ASN A 31 12.63 9.65 4.16
N PRO A 32 13.08 10.55 3.25
CA PRO A 32 12.84 10.37 1.84
C PRO A 32 13.61 9.14 1.30
N SER A 33 12.90 8.21 0.67
CA SER A 33 13.49 7.03 0.00
C SER A 33 14.30 7.47 -1.24
N PRO A 34 15.45 6.85 -1.53
CA PRO A 34 16.23 7.11 -2.74
C PRO A 34 15.52 6.71 -4.05
N GLU A 35 14.39 6.00 -4.01
CA GLU A 35 13.56 5.61 -5.16
C GLU A 35 12.44 6.61 -5.47
N ARG A 36 12.79 7.89 -5.46
CA ARG A 36 11.89 9.04 -5.64
C ARG A 36 11.09 8.89 -6.94
N LEU A 37 9.76 9.03 -6.88
CA LEU A 37 8.96 9.29 -8.09
C LEU A 37 9.60 10.48 -8.79
N VAL A 38 10.20 10.30 -9.97
CA VAL A 38 10.94 11.41 -10.61
C VAL A 38 9.92 12.39 -11.18
N PHE A 39 9.62 13.45 -10.43
CA PHE A 39 8.84 14.58 -10.93
C PHE A 39 9.75 15.64 -11.57
N PRO A 40 9.30 16.31 -12.64
CA PRO A 40 10.07 17.36 -13.28
C PRO A 40 10.24 18.61 -12.39
N THR A 41 9.41 18.81 -11.36
CA THR A 41 9.55 19.91 -10.39
C THR A 41 9.52 19.48 -8.92
N GLU A 42 10.23 20.21 -8.05
CA GLU A 42 10.19 20.00 -6.61
C GLU A 42 8.79 20.19 -6.01
N LYS A 43 7.97 21.08 -6.62
CA LYS A 43 6.60 21.31 -6.18
C LYS A 43 5.72 20.07 -6.37
N GLU A 44 5.79 19.47 -7.55
CA GLU A 44 5.05 18.25 -7.88
C GLU A 44 5.45 17.10 -6.95
N GLN A 45 6.74 17.00 -6.65
CA GLN A 45 7.22 16.03 -5.69
C GLN A 45 6.65 16.25 -4.28
N LYS A 46 6.72 17.48 -3.77
CA LYS A 46 6.23 17.79 -2.42
C LYS A 46 4.76 17.41 -2.25
N GLY A 47 3.96 17.53 -3.31
CA GLY A 47 2.56 17.09 -3.34
C GLY A 47 2.35 15.59 -3.05
N PHE A 48 3.40 14.75 -3.10
CA PHE A 48 3.35 13.32 -2.76
C PHE A 48 4.22 12.95 -1.54
N GLU A 49 5.06 13.86 -1.05
CA GLU A 49 5.98 13.60 0.06
C GLU A 49 5.58 14.29 1.35
N GLU A 50 4.92 15.44 1.27
CA GLU A 50 4.55 16.23 2.43
C GLU A 50 3.24 15.75 3.03
N TRP A 51 3.26 15.50 4.34
CA TRP A 51 2.03 15.23 5.08
C TRP A 51 1.19 16.50 5.16
N VAL A 52 -0.07 16.41 4.74
CA VAL A 52 -1.02 17.53 4.66
C VAL A 52 -2.37 17.22 5.31
N GLY A 53 -2.52 16.03 5.90
CA GLY A 53 -3.80 15.57 6.44
C GLY A 53 -4.91 15.61 5.39
N LEU A 54 -6.07 16.17 5.73
CA LEU A 54 -7.20 16.33 4.80
C LEU A 54 -7.38 17.79 4.34
N GLU A 55 -6.39 18.66 4.58
CA GLU A 55 -6.49 20.08 4.23
C GLU A 55 -6.14 20.35 2.76
N LYS A 56 -5.33 19.48 2.15
CA LYS A 56 -4.94 19.53 0.74
C LYS A 56 -4.94 18.13 0.15
N GLY A 57 -5.09 18.04 -1.17
CA GLY A 57 -4.98 16.80 -1.92
C GLY A 57 -3.53 16.35 -2.13
N SER A 58 -3.33 15.37 -3.01
CA SER A 58 -2.01 14.92 -3.48
C SER A 58 -1.65 15.49 -4.86
N GLY A 59 -0.35 15.55 -5.15
CA GLY A 59 0.24 15.81 -6.46
C GLY A 59 0.22 17.27 -6.93
N PRO A 60 0.40 17.55 -8.24
CA PRO A 60 0.50 18.91 -8.78
C PRO A 60 -0.71 19.80 -8.46
N TRP A 61 -1.87 19.17 -8.25
CA TRP A 61 -3.14 19.83 -8.01
C TRP A 61 -3.53 19.88 -6.53
N ALA A 62 -2.63 19.54 -5.60
CA ALA A 62 -2.90 19.42 -4.17
C ALA A 62 -3.63 20.64 -3.57
N ASP A 63 -3.28 21.86 -4.01
CA ASP A 63 -3.88 23.10 -3.51
C ASP A 63 -5.32 23.35 -4.00
N TYR A 64 -5.84 22.55 -4.94
CA TYR A 64 -7.10 22.81 -5.64
C TYR A 64 -8.25 21.89 -5.20
N TYR A 65 -8.01 20.94 -4.29
CA TYR A 65 -9.05 20.09 -3.74
C TYR A 65 -8.71 19.62 -2.32
N LYS A 66 -9.75 19.18 -1.60
CA LYS A 66 -9.62 18.47 -0.33
C LYS A 66 -9.98 16.99 -0.55
N PRO A 67 -9.17 16.04 -0.08
CA PRO A 67 -9.39 14.62 -0.28
C PRO A 67 -10.60 14.10 0.51
N THR A 68 -11.14 12.94 0.13
CA THR A 68 -12.10 12.24 0.98
C THR A 68 -11.40 11.63 2.20
N PRO A 69 -12.10 11.35 3.32
CA PRO A 69 -11.46 10.76 4.50
C PRO A 69 -10.74 9.44 4.24
N LEU A 70 -11.15 8.70 3.21
CA LEU A 70 -10.55 7.40 2.88
C LEU A 70 -9.13 7.51 2.29
N HIS A 71 -8.70 8.69 1.82
CA HIS A 71 -7.32 8.92 1.41
C HIS A 71 -6.33 8.66 2.54
N MET A 72 -6.76 8.79 3.81
CA MET A 72 -5.98 8.40 4.99
C MET A 72 -5.43 6.96 4.88
N TYR A 73 -6.14 6.06 4.20
CA TYR A 73 -5.79 4.65 4.08
C TYR A 73 -5.23 4.27 2.70
N TRP A 74 -5.49 5.08 1.67
CA TRP A 74 -5.03 4.82 0.31
C TRP A 74 -3.72 5.53 -0.05
N SER A 75 -3.47 6.70 0.56
CA SER A 75 -2.21 7.45 0.48
C SER A 75 -1.84 7.96 1.87
N PRO A 76 -1.50 7.03 2.78
CA PRO A 76 -1.32 7.34 4.20
C PRO A 76 -0.16 8.30 4.46
N LYS A 77 0.90 8.29 3.62
CA LYS A 77 2.04 9.21 3.78
C LYS A 77 1.62 10.68 3.69
N ASN A 78 0.73 11.02 2.76
CA ASN A 78 0.21 12.38 2.62
C ASN A 78 -0.92 12.68 3.60
N HIS A 79 -1.78 11.70 3.89
CA HIS A 79 -3.12 11.99 4.41
C HIS A 79 -3.49 11.33 5.73
N TYR A 80 -2.71 10.37 6.26
CA TYR A 80 -3.11 9.67 7.48
C TYR A 80 -3.17 10.63 8.67
N ILE A 81 -4.34 10.73 9.27
CA ILE A 81 -4.56 11.42 10.54
C ILE A 81 -4.88 10.34 11.56
N ARG A 82 -4.21 10.37 12.71
CA ARG A 82 -4.52 9.44 13.79
C ARG A 82 -5.98 9.61 14.23
N PRO A 83 -6.72 8.52 14.46
CA PRO A 83 -8.08 8.62 14.97
C PRO A 83 -8.09 9.28 16.35
N ASP A 84 -9.12 10.09 16.61
CA ASP A 84 -9.46 10.47 17.99
C ASP A 84 -10.01 9.24 18.71
N LEU A 85 -9.30 8.81 19.75
CA LEU A 85 -9.63 7.62 20.53
C LEU A 85 -10.33 7.97 21.86
N SER A 86 -10.73 9.24 22.05
CA SER A 86 -11.41 9.71 23.26
C SER A 86 -12.66 8.89 23.61
N ALA A 87 -13.36 8.37 22.61
CA ALA A 87 -14.53 7.50 22.78
C ALA A 87 -14.22 6.11 23.37
N PHE A 88 -12.95 5.68 23.33
CA PHE A 88 -12.49 4.37 23.85
C PHE A 88 -11.69 4.51 25.14
N LYS A 89 -11.71 5.69 25.80
CA LYS A 89 -10.90 5.96 26.98
C LYS A 89 -11.09 4.92 28.09
N ASP A 90 -12.34 4.53 28.36
CA ASP A 90 -12.65 3.57 29.42
C ASP A 90 -12.07 2.18 29.14
N LEU A 91 -11.95 1.79 27.87
CA LEU A 91 -11.28 0.54 27.49
C LEU A 91 -9.77 0.62 27.75
N PHE A 92 -9.14 1.80 27.61
CA PHE A 92 -7.70 1.94 27.89
C PHE A 92 -7.36 1.83 29.38
N ASP A 93 -8.32 1.96 30.28
CA ASP A 93 -8.09 1.74 31.71
C ASP A 93 -7.96 0.25 32.05
N GLU A 94 -8.46 -0.65 31.19
CA GLU A 94 -8.43 -2.11 31.38
C GLU A 94 -7.20 -2.79 30.78
N TYR A 95 -6.47 -2.11 29.87
CA TYR A 95 -5.32 -2.67 29.17
C TYR A 95 -4.08 -1.76 29.29
N ALA A 96 -2.90 -2.37 29.42
CA ALA A 96 -1.65 -1.61 29.42
C ALA A 96 -1.42 -0.95 28.04
N SER A 97 -0.81 0.23 28.02
CA SER A 97 -0.34 0.84 26.77
C SER A 97 0.62 -0.11 26.06
N GLY A 98 0.34 -0.41 24.78
CA GLY A 98 1.09 -1.38 23.99
C GLY A 98 0.60 -2.83 24.11
N ASP A 99 -0.41 -3.12 24.93
CA ASP A 99 -1.12 -4.41 24.89
C ASP A 99 -2.11 -4.45 23.72
N CYS A 100 -1.55 -4.43 22.51
CA CYS A 100 -2.33 -4.39 21.28
C CYS A 100 -3.21 -5.64 21.16
N MET A 101 -2.67 -6.81 21.46
CA MET A 101 -3.35 -8.08 21.26
C MET A 101 -4.42 -8.37 22.30
N GLY A 102 -4.26 -7.93 23.56
CA GLY A 102 -5.29 -8.10 24.58
C GLY A 102 -6.60 -7.45 24.15
N CYS A 103 -6.55 -6.16 23.84
CA CYS A 103 -7.74 -5.39 23.45
C CYS A 103 -8.23 -5.72 22.04
N HIS A 104 -7.33 -5.81 21.04
CA HIS A 104 -7.77 -6.04 19.65
C HIS A 104 -8.32 -7.45 19.39
N ASP A 105 -8.08 -8.43 20.27
CA ASP A 105 -8.74 -9.74 20.16
C ASP A 105 -10.24 -9.65 20.48
N GLU A 106 -10.65 -8.62 21.21
CA GLU A 106 -12.05 -8.33 21.53
C GLU A 106 -12.66 -7.32 20.54
N VAL A 107 -11.94 -6.22 20.28
CA VAL A 107 -12.46 -5.09 19.47
C VAL A 107 -12.39 -5.38 17.97
N THR A 108 -11.31 -6.04 17.51
CA THR A 108 -11.11 -6.39 16.09
C THR A 108 -10.65 -7.84 15.91
N PRO A 109 -11.43 -8.82 16.37
CA PRO A 109 -11.00 -10.22 16.45
C PRO A 109 -10.55 -10.81 15.09
N GLY A 110 -11.12 -10.33 13.98
CA GLY A 110 -10.73 -10.75 12.63
C GLY A 110 -9.29 -10.37 12.27
N ILE A 111 -8.81 -9.20 12.74
CA ILE A 111 -7.44 -8.73 12.53
C ILE A 111 -6.47 -9.61 13.32
N VAL A 112 -6.74 -9.82 14.61
CA VAL A 112 -5.87 -10.62 15.48
C VAL A 112 -5.82 -12.08 15.04
N ARG A 113 -6.97 -12.68 14.68
CA ARG A 113 -7.00 -14.06 14.14
C ARG A 113 -6.22 -14.19 12.83
N SER A 114 -6.38 -13.23 11.91
CA SER A 114 -5.63 -13.22 10.66
C SER A 114 -4.12 -13.15 10.91
N TRP A 115 -3.70 -12.23 11.78
CA TRP A 115 -2.30 -12.10 12.18
C TRP A 115 -1.78 -13.37 12.87
N ARG A 116 -2.50 -13.97 13.83
CA ARG A 116 -2.10 -15.22 14.50
C ARG A 116 -1.84 -16.37 13.52
N SER A 117 -2.57 -16.41 12.40
CA SER A 117 -2.40 -17.42 11.34
C SER A 117 -1.26 -17.11 10.35
N SER A 118 -0.67 -15.93 10.42
CA SER A 118 0.33 -15.44 9.47
C SER A 118 1.74 -15.95 9.76
N ALA A 119 2.64 -15.78 8.78
CA ALA A 119 4.08 -15.96 9.00
C ALA A 119 4.68 -14.86 9.89
N HIS A 120 4.04 -13.69 10.01
CA HIS A 120 4.48 -12.63 10.92
C HIS A 120 4.29 -13.04 12.38
N ALA A 121 3.19 -13.72 12.72
CA ALA A 121 2.99 -14.27 14.06
C ALA A 121 3.86 -15.51 14.34
N ASN A 122 4.21 -16.30 13.32
CA ASN A 122 5.09 -17.46 13.46
C ASN A 122 6.13 -17.51 12.33
N PRO A 123 7.24 -16.75 12.46
CA PRO A 123 8.26 -16.60 11.42
C PRO A 123 9.16 -17.85 11.29
N ARG A 124 8.89 -18.91 12.05
CA ARG A 124 9.59 -20.20 11.93
C ARG A 124 8.63 -21.37 11.79
N LYS A 125 7.40 -21.11 11.30
CA LYS A 125 6.33 -22.13 11.17
C LYS A 125 6.71 -23.34 10.31
N ASN A 126 7.66 -23.18 9.38
CA ASN A 126 8.22 -24.26 8.58
C ASN A 126 9.66 -23.92 8.15
N ALA A 127 10.36 -24.88 7.56
CA ALA A 127 11.78 -24.74 7.18
C ALA A 127 12.03 -23.59 6.19
N GLN A 128 11.18 -23.44 5.17
CA GLN A 128 11.31 -22.41 4.13
C GLN A 128 11.14 -21.00 4.71
N ILE A 129 10.12 -20.79 5.55
CA ILE A 129 9.90 -19.49 6.21
C ILE A 129 11.02 -19.22 7.21
N ALA A 130 11.45 -20.22 7.99
CA ALA A 130 12.56 -20.06 8.92
C ALA A 130 13.87 -19.67 8.23
N GLU A 131 14.13 -20.20 7.03
CA GLU A 131 15.28 -19.80 6.21
C GLU A 131 15.19 -18.35 5.75
N LYS A 132 14.03 -17.93 5.24
CA LYS A 132 13.81 -16.53 4.84
C LYS A 132 13.93 -15.58 6.03
N THR A 133 13.41 -15.97 7.20
CA THR A 133 13.57 -15.17 8.42
C THR A 133 15.04 -15.02 8.80
N ARG A 134 15.85 -16.08 8.77
CA ARG A 134 17.29 -15.95 9.03
C ARG A 134 17.98 -14.99 8.06
N ALA A 135 17.65 -15.07 6.77
CA ALA A 135 18.19 -14.15 5.77
C ALA A 135 17.77 -12.68 6.03
N ILE A 136 16.53 -12.45 6.48
CA ILE A 136 16.05 -11.13 6.89
C ILE A 136 16.79 -10.64 8.14
N GLU A 137 16.96 -11.49 9.16
CA GLU A 137 17.67 -11.15 10.39
C GLU A 137 19.13 -10.78 10.09
N GLU A 138 19.80 -11.52 9.21
CA GLU A 138 21.18 -11.24 8.77
C GLU A 138 21.27 -9.91 8.00
N ALA A 139 20.34 -9.66 7.07
CA ALA A 139 20.38 -8.45 6.25
C ALA A 139 19.95 -7.18 7.00
N SER A 140 19.03 -7.28 7.96
CA SER A 140 18.48 -6.14 8.70
C SER A 140 19.17 -5.89 10.04
N GLY A 141 19.84 -6.90 10.61
CA GLY A 141 20.36 -6.86 11.98
C GLY A 141 19.28 -6.94 13.07
N VAL A 142 18.00 -7.12 12.70
CA VAL A 142 16.88 -7.23 13.63
C VAL A 142 16.65 -8.70 13.95
N LYS A 143 16.66 -9.08 15.23
CA LYS A 143 16.23 -10.42 15.67
C LYS A 143 14.70 -10.48 15.65
N ILE A 144 14.14 -11.47 14.96
CA ILE A 144 12.69 -11.59 14.73
C ILE A 144 12.21 -12.86 15.42
N GLU A 145 11.67 -12.72 16.63
CA GLU A 145 10.93 -13.82 17.30
C GLU A 145 9.50 -13.87 16.77
N GLN A 146 8.89 -12.69 16.63
CA GLN A 146 7.57 -12.46 16.06
C GLN A 146 7.53 -11.02 15.50
N VAL A 147 6.73 -10.79 14.47
CA VAL A 147 6.39 -9.44 14.00
C VAL A 147 5.01 -9.09 14.55
N THR A 148 4.98 -8.41 15.70
CA THR A 148 3.76 -7.96 16.39
C THR A 148 3.21 -6.65 15.82
N CYS A 149 2.02 -6.25 16.26
CA CYS A 149 1.30 -5.07 15.74
C CYS A 149 2.14 -3.79 15.79
N ASN A 150 2.88 -3.59 16.89
CA ASN A 150 3.70 -2.39 17.12
C ASN A 150 4.83 -2.21 16.10
N PHE A 151 5.43 -3.30 15.59
CA PHE A 151 6.43 -3.21 14.52
C PHE A 151 5.90 -2.47 13.29
N CYS A 152 4.59 -2.62 13.01
CA CYS A 152 3.98 -2.10 11.79
C CYS A 152 3.07 -0.89 12.01
N HIS A 153 2.66 -0.62 13.24
CA HIS A 153 1.67 0.42 13.54
C HIS A 153 2.11 1.41 14.62
N GLY A 154 3.22 1.19 15.32
CA GLY A 154 3.70 2.05 16.40
C GLY A 154 3.54 1.41 17.79
N GLU A 155 4.35 1.85 18.75
CA GLU A 155 4.42 1.26 20.09
C GLU A 155 3.20 1.55 20.97
N SER A 156 2.43 2.58 20.62
CA SER A 156 1.24 2.98 21.35
C SER A 156 0.21 3.65 20.44
N HIS A 157 -1.00 3.82 20.96
CA HIS A 157 -2.03 4.62 20.31
C HIS A 157 -1.62 6.08 20.08
N ASP A 158 -0.70 6.61 20.88
CA ASP A 158 -0.12 7.95 20.73
C ASP A 158 0.97 8.03 19.66
N GLU A 159 1.27 6.94 18.98
CA GLU A 159 2.28 6.87 17.93
C GLU A 159 1.78 6.13 16.68
N LEU A 160 0.46 5.94 16.55
CA LEU A 160 -0.10 5.18 15.44
C LEU A 160 0.25 5.76 14.07
N PHE A 161 0.60 4.85 13.16
CA PHE A 161 0.77 5.12 11.74
C PHE A 161 0.28 3.94 10.88
N LEU A 162 0.12 4.18 9.59
CA LEU A 162 -0.13 3.12 8.61
C LEU A 162 1.18 2.74 7.91
N PRO A 163 1.50 1.44 7.82
CA PRO A 163 2.75 0.99 7.23
C PRO A 163 2.77 1.25 5.73
N VAL A 164 3.81 1.92 5.27
CA VAL A 164 4.12 2.11 3.85
C VAL A 164 5.34 1.31 3.44
N ALA A 165 5.42 0.99 2.15
CA ALA A 165 6.46 0.16 1.55
C ALA A 165 7.86 0.63 1.91
N ASP A 166 8.13 1.93 1.72
CA ASP A 166 9.47 2.53 1.86
C ASP A 166 9.96 2.70 3.30
N ASP A 167 9.09 2.49 4.29
CA ASP A 167 9.43 2.62 5.71
C ASP A 167 9.42 1.24 6.39
N VAL A 168 8.26 0.81 6.90
CA VAL A 168 8.17 -0.40 7.73
C VAL A 168 8.48 -1.66 6.94
N CYS A 169 7.92 -1.81 5.75
CA CYS A 169 8.09 -3.04 4.97
C CYS A 169 9.55 -3.19 4.54
N LYS A 170 10.19 -2.11 4.06
CA LYS A 170 11.57 -2.09 3.56
C LYS A 170 12.61 -2.47 4.61
N LYS A 171 12.36 -2.20 5.90
CA LYS A 171 13.27 -2.60 7.00
C LYS A 171 13.56 -4.10 7.00
N CYS A 172 12.58 -4.92 6.61
CA CYS A 172 12.71 -6.38 6.56
C CYS A 172 12.71 -6.95 5.14
N HIS A 173 11.93 -6.36 4.22
CA HIS A 173 11.69 -6.85 2.86
C HIS A 173 12.36 -5.97 1.80
N ARG A 174 13.62 -5.57 2.06
CA ARG A 174 14.35 -4.62 1.20
C ARG A 174 14.40 -5.05 -0.26
N GLN A 175 14.71 -6.31 -0.53
CA GLN A 175 14.75 -6.85 -1.89
C GLN A 175 13.42 -6.65 -2.62
N GLN A 176 12.30 -7.03 -2.00
CA GLN A 176 10.98 -6.95 -2.62
C GLN A 176 10.57 -5.49 -2.87
N VAL A 177 10.88 -4.59 -1.93
CA VAL A 177 10.58 -3.16 -2.09
C VAL A 177 11.44 -2.53 -3.19
N GLU A 178 12.73 -2.87 -3.29
CA GLU A 178 13.62 -2.40 -4.37
C GLU A 178 13.17 -2.92 -5.75
N GLU A 179 12.76 -4.20 -5.84
CA GLU A 179 12.18 -4.78 -7.05
C GLU A 179 10.88 -4.06 -7.44
N PHE A 180 9.98 -3.81 -6.49
CA PHE A 180 8.75 -3.04 -6.71
C PHE A 180 9.03 -1.60 -7.16
N ALA A 181 9.99 -0.94 -6.52
CA ALA A 181 10.37 0.42 -6.86
C ALA A 181 11.00 0.53 -8.25
N SER A 182 11.65 -0.54 -8.74
CA SER A 182 12.26 -0.57 -10.07
C SER A 182 11.28 -0.34 -11.22
N GLU A 183 9.98 -0.53 -11.00
CA GLU A 183 8.94 -0.22 -12.00
C GLU A 183 8.93 1.26 -12.42
N ILE A 184 9.52 2.17 -11.64
CA ILE A 184 9.70 3.58 -12.02
C ILE A 184 10.52 3.69 -13.32
N ALA A 185 11.55 2.85 -13.50
CA ALA A 185 12.41 2.89 -14.68
C ALA A 185 11.67 2.44 -15.95
N ASP A 186 10.63 1.63 -15.81
CA ASP A 186 9.79 1.18 -16.93
C ASP A 186 8.71 2.20 -17.30
N GLY A 187 8.50 3.24 -16.48
CA GLY A 187 7.48 4.26 -16.67
C GLY A 187 6.04 3.76 -16.49
N ARG A 188 5.07 4.63 -16.80
CA ARG A 188 3.63 4.35 -16.65
C ARG A 188 3.07 3.48 -17.80
N PRO A 189 2.07 2.63 -17.53
CA PRO A 189 1.45 2.33 -16.23
C PRO A 189 2.30 1.39 -15.36
N SER A 190 2.33 1.61 -14.06
CA SER A 190 2.97 0.74 -13.06
C SER A 190 2.28 0.83 -11.70
N HIS A 191 2.44 -0.19 -10.85
CA HIS A 191 1.91 -0.14 -9.48
C HIS A 191 2.61 0.94 -8.67
N ARG A 192 3.93 1.09 -8.85
CA ARG A 192 4.72 2.12 -8.16
C ARG A 192 4.29 3.55 -8.51
N THR A 193 3.58 3.75 -9.62
CA THR A 193 3.05 5.06 -10.05
C THR A 193 1.52 5.11 -10.07
N ALA A 194 0.84 4.15 -9.43
CA ALA A 194 -0.61 4.01 -9.50
C ALA A 194 -1.35 5.23 -8.93
N TRP A 195 -1.01 5.66 -7.71
CA TRP A 195 -1.65 6.82 -7.07
C TRP A 195 -1.36 8.13 -7.81
N LEU A 196 -0.14 8.27 -8.33
CA LEU A 196 0.23 9.39 -9.20
C LEU A 196 -0.69 9.44 -10.42
N SER A 197 -0.86 8.30 -11.10
CA SER A 197 -1.69 8.22 -12.30
C SER A 197 -3.16 8.54 -12.03
N ASN A 198 -3.64 8.25 -10.81
CA ASN A 198 -4.98 8.59 -10.37
C ASN A 198 -5.19 10.10 -10.21
N VAL A 199 -4.28 10.79 -9.51
CA VAL A 199 -4.50 12.19 -9.08
C VAL A 199 -3.89 13.25 -9.99
N VAL A 200 -2.96 12.89 -10.89
CA VAL A 200 -2.29 13.85 -11.80
C VAL A 200 -3.19 14.36 -12.92
N VAL A 201 -4.26 13.63 -13.22
CA VAL A 201 -5.13 13.97 -14.34
C VAL A 201 -6.08 15.12 -13.98
N PRO A 202 -6.22 16.15 -14.83
CA PRO A 202 -6.94 17.37 -14.45
C PRO A 202 -8.45 17.17 -14.23
N TRP A 203 -9.03 16.10 -14.78
CA TRP A 203 -10.45 15.79 -14.55
C TRP A 203 -10.73 15.25 -13.14
N TYR A 204 -9.75 14.65 -12.47
CA TYR A 204 -9.89 14.21 -11.08
C TYR A 204 -10.16 15.43 -10.17
N VAL A 205 -9.28 16.42 -10.22
CA VAL A 205 -9.43 17.67 -9.44
C VAL A 205 -10.67 18.46 -9.85
N GLU A 206 -11.02 18.48 -11.13
CA GLU A 206 -12.25 19.14 -11.60
C GLU A 206 -13.51 18.49 -11.01
N GLY A 207 -13.54 17.16 -10.88
CA GLY A 207 -14.62 16.45 -10.20
C GLY A 207 -14.78 16.89 -8.74
N PHE A 208 -13.67 17.00 -7.99
CA PHE A 208 -13.71 17.53 -6.62
C PHE A 208 -14.23 18.98 -6.57
N ARG A 209 -13.82 19.84 -7.50
CA ARG A 209 -14.31 21.23 -7.58
C ARG A 209 -15.80 21.33 -7.87
N ARG A 210 -16.38 20.32 -8.54
CA ARG A 210 -17.82 20.20 -8.81
C ARG A 210 -18.61 19.55 -7.67
N GLY A 211 -17.94 19.12 -6.59
CA GLY A 211 -18.58 18.40 -5.50
C GLY A 211 -18.79 16.91 -5.78
N GLU A 212 -18.14 16.36 -6.80
CA GLU A 212 -18.25 14.96 -7.22
C GLU A 212 -17.12 14.08 -6.63
N GLY A 213 -16.29 14.60 -5.71
CA GLY A 213 -15.10 13.89 -5.21
C GLY A 213 -15.37 12.45 -4.72
N TYR A 214 -16.54 12.18 -4.13
CA TYR A 214 -16.90 10.84 -3.67
C TYR A 214 -17.17 9.84 -4.80
N SER A 215 -17.44 10.28 -6.04
CA SER A 215 -17.57 9.36 -7.17
C SER A 215 -16.23 8.73 -7.58
N PHE A 216 -15.11 9.28 -7.11
CA PHE A 216 -13.76 8.79 -7.41
C PHE A 216 -13.24 7.74 -6.40
N ILE A 217 -14.02 7.38 -5.37
CA ILE A 217 -13.61 6.36 -4.38
C ILE A 217 -13.20 5.03 -5.05
N GLY A 218 -13.90 4.64 -6.12
CA GLY A 218 -13.52 3.44 -6.89
C GLY A 218 -12.14 3.57 -7.54
N CYS A 219 -11.82 4.76 -8.07
CA CYS A 219 -10.51 5.07 -8.64
C CYS A 219 -9.43 5.01 -7.56
N ASP A 220 -9.68 5.65 -6.41
CA ASP A 220 -8.74 5.71 -5.29
C ASP A 220 -8.44 4.31 -4.73
N GLN A 221 -9.47 3.48 -4.59
CA GLN A 221 -9.33 2.10 -4.12
C GLN A 221 -8.48 1.24 -5.07
N CYS A 222 -8.69 1.36 -6.39
CA CYS A 222 -7.92 0.60 -7.39
C CYS A 222 -6.45 1.08 -7.48
N HIS A 223 -6.19 2.37 -7.25
CA HIS A 223 -4.89 2.99 -7.47
C HIS A 223 -4.03 3.21 -6.19
N ARG A 224 -4.43 2.66 -5.05
CA ARG A 224 -3.72 2.81 -3.75
C ARG A 224 -2.35 2.10 -3.64
N SER A 225 -2.00 1.25 -4.60
CA SER A 225 -0.87 0.30 -4.46
C SER A 225 0.52 0.95 -4.48
N MET A 226 0.63 2.26 -4.76
CA MET A 226 1.91 2.98 -4.83
C MET A 226 2.77 2.81 -3.57
N GLU A 227 2.13 2.90 -2.40
CA GLU A 227 2.82 2.89 -1.10
C GLU A 227 2.40 1.72 -0.22
N SER A 228 1.37 0.96 -0.60
CA SER A 228 0.80 -0.11 0.20
C SER A 228 1.16 -1.49 -0.36
N CYS A 229 1.69 -2.37 0.49
CA CYS A 229 2.09 -3.71 0.08
C CYS A 229 0.98 -4.76 0.25
N ASP A 230 -0.16 -4.42 0.83
CA ASP A 230 -1.23 -5.39 1.15
C ASP A 230 -2.31 -5.48 0.05
N ALA A 231 -1.98 -5.11 -1.19
CA ALA A 231 -2.90 -5.19 -2.32
C ALA A 231 -3.08 -6.63 -2.83
N CYS A 232 -2.01 -7.42 -2.89
CA CYS A 232 -2.04 -8.80 -3.42
C CYS A 232 -1.99 -9.86 -2.31
N HIS A 233 -1.17 -9.66 -1.28
CA HIS A 233 -1.13 -10.50 -0.08
C HIS A 233 -1.78 -9.73 1.07
N THR A 234 -3.10 -9.91 1.21
CA THR A 234 -3.91 -8.98 1.98
C THR A 234 -3.62 -8.99 3.48
N ARG A 235 -3.86 -7.84 4.11
CA ARG A 235 -3.79 -7.69 5.57
C ARG A 235 -4.87 -8.53 6.25
N HIS A 236 -4.66 -9.11 7.42
CA HIS A 236 -3.43 -9.16 8.22
C HIS A 236 -2.76 -10.54 8.14
N LYS A 237 -3.12 -11.35 7.13
CA LYS A 237 -2.56 -12.68 6.92
C LYS A 237 -1.25 -12.63 6.13
N PHE A 238 -1.10 -11.68 5.21
CA PHE A 238 0.08 -11.46 4.38
C PHE A 238 0.56 -12.76 3.71
N SER A 239 -0.38 -13.51 3.12
CA SER A 239 -0.10 -14.83 2.58
C SER A 239 0.54 -14.73 1.19
N ALA A 240 1.78 -15.20 1.06
CA ALA A 240 2.42 -15.30 -0.25
C ALA A 240 1.71 -16.31 -1.18
N GLU A 241 1.06 -17.33 -0.61
CA GLU A 241 0.24 -18.29 -1.36
C GLU A 241 -0.98 -17.60 -1.99
N GLU A 242 -1.66 -16.75 -1.21
CA GLU A 242 -2.80 -15.93 -1.66
C GLU A 242 -2.37 -15.02 -2.81
N ALA A 243 -1.25 -14.30 -2.66
CA ALA A 243 -0.74 -13.39 -3.68
C ALA A 243 -0.28 -14.08 -4.98
N ARG A 244 -0.05 -15.41 -4.97
CA ARG A 244 0.33 -16.16 -6.18
C ARG A 244 -0.86 -16.70 -6.96
N ARG A 245 -2.06 -16.62 -6.37
CA ARG A 245 -3.30 -16.99 -7.03
C ARG A 245 -3.81 -15.83 -7.92
N PRO A 246 -4.28 -16.10 -9.14
CA PRO A 246 -4.84 -15.08 -10.04
C PRO A 246 -5.88 -14.15 -9.39
N GLU A 247 -6.66 -14.66 -8.43
CA GLU A 247 -7.70 -13.92 -7.71
C GLU A 247 -7.19 -12.66 -7.01
N ALA A 248 -5.92 -12.65 -6.59
CA ALA A 248 -5.29 -11.48 -5.99
C ALA A 248 -5.23 -10.27 -6.94
N CYS A 249 -5.33 -10.48 -8.25
CA CYS A 249 -5.30 -9.41 -9.25
C CYS A 249 -6.70 -8.93 -9.66
N TYR A 250 -7.71 -9.80 -9.56
CA TYR A 250 -9.01 -9.61 -10.21
C TYR A 250 -9.82 -8.42 -9.71
N SER A 251 -9.61 -7.95 -8.48
CA SER A 251 -10.36 -6.82 -7.94
C SER A 251 -10.03 -5.48 -8.63
N CYS A 252 -8.86 -5.38 -9.26
CA CYS A 252 -8.41 -4.19 -9.97
C CYS A 252 -8.29 -4.43 -11.47
N HIS A 253 -7.77 -5.59 -11.87
CA HIS A 253 -7.55 -5.98 -13.26
C HIS A 253 -8.79 -6.65 -13.86
N MET A 254 -9.86 -5.87 -14.01
CA MET A 254 -11.15 -6.32 -14.54
C MET A 254 -11.91 -5.15 -15.16
N GLY A 255 -13.06 -5.41 -15.78
CA GLY A 255 -13.97 -4.38 -16.24
C GLY A 255 -13.72 -3.91 -17.68
N ALA A 256 -14.29 -2.76 -18.02
CA ALA A 256 -14.49 -2.39 -19.43
C ALA A 256 -13.22 -1.94 -20.17
N ASP A 257 -12.28 -1.30 -19.48
CA ASP A 257 -11.08 -0.70 -20.05
C ASP A 257 -9.85 -1.62 -19.98
N HIS A 258 -9.84 -2.57 -19.05
CA HIS A 258 -8.83 -3.63 -18.93
C HIS A 258 -9.45 -4.96 -18.42
N PRO A 259 -10.14 -5.74 -19.27
CA PRO A 259 -10.82 -6.98 -18.90
C PRO A 259 -9.86 -8.16 -18.69
N ASP A 260 -8.78 -7.96 -17.94
CA ASP A 260 -7.69 -8.93 -17.76
C ASP A 260 -8.19 -10.19 -17.02
N ALA A 261 -8.98 -10.02 -15.96
CA ALA A 261 -9.57 -11.12 -15.21
C ALA A 261 -10.51 -11.95 -16.08
N GLU A 262 -11.41 -11.30 -16.82
CA GLU A 262 -12.39 -11.93 -17.70
C GLU A 262 -11.69 -12.71 -18.82
N THR A 263 -10.75 -12.05 -19.52
CA THR A 263 -10.02 -12.68 -20.61
C THR A 263 -9.13 -13.83 -20.14
N TYR A 264 -8.50 -13.73 -18.96
CA TYR A 264 -7.74 -14.84 -18.38
C TYR A 264 -8.66 -16.00 -18.01
N LYS A 265 -9.74 -15.76 -17.25
CA LYS A 265 -10.67 -16.80 -16.78
C LYS A 265 -11.25 -17.60 -17.93
N ASP A 266 -11.62 -16.94 -19.02
CA ASP A 266 -12.23 -17.58 -20.18
C ASP A 266 -11.20 -18.20 -21.16
N SER A 267 -9.91 -17.91 -20.97
CA SER A 267 -8.84 -18.55 -21.74
C SER A 267 -8.64 -20.02 -21.35
N LYS A 268 -7.94 -20.80 -22.19
CA LYS A 268 -7.56 -22.17 -21.82
C LYS A 268 -6.65 -22.22 -20.59
N MET A 269 -5.83 -21.20 -20.34
CA MET A 269 -4.98 -21.13 -19.15
C MET A 269 -5.85 -21.00 -17.89
N GLY A 270 -6.82 -20.09 -17.91
CA GLY A 270 -7.76 -19.88 -16.80
C GLY A 270 -8.67 -21.07 -16.55
N ILE A 271 -9.16 -21.74 -17.60
CA ILE A 271 -9.96 -22.97 -17.45
C ILE A 271 -9.14 -24.10 -16.83
N ILE A 272 -7.87 -24.26 -17.21
CA ILE A 272 -6.99 -25.26 -16.58
C ILE A 272 -6.78 -24.91 -15.09
N TYR A 273 -6.48 -23.64 -14.79
CA TYR A 273 -6.35 -23.17 -13.41
C TYR A 273 -7.63 -23.40 -12.59
N ALA A 274 -8.82 -23.13 -13.14
CA ALA A 274 -10.08 -23.33 -12.44
C ALA A 274 -10.37 -24.81 -12.11
N VAL A 275 -9.82 -25.74 -12.88
CA VAL A 275 -10.01 -27.19 -12.69
C VAL A 275 -8.91 -27.80 -11.80
N GLU A 276 -7.67 -27.32 -11.90
CA GLU A 276 -6.48 -27.95 -11.31
C GLU A 276 -5.80 -27.11 -10.22
N GLY A 277 -6.14 -25.82 -10.11
CA GLY A 277 -5.41 -24.85 -9.30
C GLY A 277 -5.36 -25.19 -7.81
N ASP A 278 -6.37 -25.87 -7.28
CA ASP A 278 -6.38 -26.28 -5.87
C ASP A 278 -5.34 -27.36 -5.54
N THR A 279 -4.78 -28.04 -6.54
CA THR A 279 -3.72 -29.04 -6.35
C THR A 279 -2.31 -28.49 -6.64
N TRP A 280 -2.18 -27.21 -7.03
CA TRP A 280 -0.90 -26.62 -7.39
C TRP A 280 -0.09 -26.14 -6.18
N ALA A 281 1.23 -26.08 -6.36
CA ALA A 281 2.19 -25.80 -5.28
C ALA A 281 2.34 -24.30 -4.96
N PHE A 282 1.24 -23.62 -4.65
CA PHE A 282 1.24 -22.17 -4.38
C PHE A 282 2.04 -21.75 -3.14
N ASP A 283 2.42 -22.69 -2.27
CA ASP A 283 3.32 -22.47 -1.14
C ASP A 283 4.76 -22.20 -1.60
N LYS A 284 5.19 -22.77 -2.73
CA LYS A 284 6.52 -22.56 -3.31
C LYS A 284 6.73 -21.16 -3.89
N GLY A 285 7.99 -20.69 -3.89
CA GLY A 285 8.37 -19.47 -4.58
C GLY A 285 8.25 -19.63 -6.09
N LEU A 286 7.95 -18.56 -6.82
CA LEU A 286 7.79 -18.63 -8.28
C LEU A 286 9.06 -19.08 -9.01
N ASN A 287 10.24 -18.83 -8.43
CA ASN A 287 11.53 -19.29 -8.95
C ASN A 287 11.80 -20.78 -8.66
N ASP A 288 10.99 -21.43 -7.82
CA ASP A 288 11.18 -22.82 -7.36
C ASP A 288 10.11 -23.78 -7.93
N LEU A 289 9.22 -23.28 -8.78
CA LEU A 289 8.10 -24.04 -9.36
C LEU A 289 8.52 -24.83 -10.60
N GLU A 290 8.03 -26.07 -10.70
CA GLU A 290 8.06 -26.82 -11.96
C GLU A 290 6.93 -26.33 -12.90
N LEU A 291 7.27 -25.43 -13.83
CA LEU A 291 6.33 -24.90 -14.82
C LEU A 291 6.04 -25.92 -15.94
N GLY A 292 4.77 -26.07 -16.30
CA GLY A 292 4.30 -27.03 -17.30
C GLY A 292 4.21 -28.47 -16.80
N GLY A 293 4.56 -28.70 -15.52
CA GLY A 293 4.51 -30.00 -14.85
C GLY A 293 3.33 -30.15 -13.91
N SER A 294 3.50 -31.04 -12.93
CA SER A 294 2.46 -31.36 -11.94
C SER A 294 2.24 -30.24 -10.92
N GLU A 295 3.24 -29.39 -10.70
CA GLU A 295 3.18 -28.27 -9.74
C GLU A 295 2.42 -27.07 -10.28
N MET A 296 2.49 -26.83 -11.60
CA MET A 296 1.75 -25.77 -12.30
C MET A 296 1.70 -26.01 -13.81
N ARG A 297 0.63 -26.64 -14.28
CA ARG A 297 0.48 -27.03 -15.70
C ARG A 297 0.23 -25.85 -16.64
N ALA A 298 -0.49 -24.83 -16.17
CA ALA A 298 -0.79 -23.63 -16.93
C ALA A 298 -0.36 -22.37 -16.15
N PRO A 299 0.03 -21.28 -16.84
CA PRO A 299 0.51 -20.10 -16.16
C PRO A 299 -0.63 -19.34 -15.46
N THR A 300 -0.28 -18.68 -14.36
CA THR A 300 -1.09 -17.65 -13.71
C THR A 300 -0.65 -16.25 -14.15
N CYS A 301 -1.41 -15.22 -13.73
CA CYS A 301 -1.05 -13.81 -13.92
C CYS A 301 0.40 -13.55 -13.46
N GLN A 302 0.76 -14.06 -12.29
CA GLN A 302 2.04 -13.88 -11.63
C GLN A 302 3.17 -14.55 -12.41
N ILE A 303 2.96 -15.78 -12.91
CA ILE A 303 3.97 -16.46 -13.74
C ILE A 303 4.31 -15.67 -14.99
N CYS A 304 3.30 -15.14 -15.69
CA CYS A 304 3.53 -14.38 -16.89
C CYS A 304 4.09 -12.98 -16.59
N HIS A 305 3.57 -12.27 -15.61
CA HIS A 305 3.84 -10.84 -15.43
C HIS A 305 4.98 -10.54 -14.48
N MET A 306 5.19 -11.32 -13.42
CA MET A 306 6.28 -11.10 -12.44
C MET A 306 7.66 -11.61 -12.92
N TYR A 307 7.74 -12.30 -14.07
CA TYR A 307 9.02 -12.69 -14.67
C TYR A 307 9.77 -11.45 -15.21
N ASN A 308 10.92 -11.13 -14.65
CA ASN A 308 11.73 -10.01 -15.10
C ASN A 308 12.68 -10.46 -16.22
N ASN A 309 12.54 -9.89 -17.42
CA ASN A 309 13.35 -10.21 -18.60
C ASN A 309 14.83 -9.79 -18.50
N THR A 310 15.16 -8.83 -17.64
CA THR A 310 16.56 -8.38 -17.42
C THR A 310 17.29 -9.32 -16.48
N THR A 311 16.63 -9.77 -15.41
CA THR A 311 17.26 -10.65 -14.41
C THR A 311 17.07 -12.14 -14.70
N GLY A 312 16.08 -12.49 -15.54
CA GLY A 312 15.69 -13.87 -15.81
C GLY A 312 15.02 -14.57 -14.61
N LYS A 313 14.49 -13.80 -13.66
CA LYS A 313 13.90 -14.30 -12.40
C LYS A 313 12.55 -13.66 -12.14
N TRP A 314 11.71 -14.36 -11.36
CA TRP A 314 10.47 -13.78 -10.84
C TRP A 314 10.75 -12.88 -9.63
N GLY A 315 10.16 -11.68 -9.63
CA GLY A 315 10.30 -10.67 -8.59
C GLY A 315 9.11 -9.69 -8.56
N HIS A 316 9.21 -8.62 -7.77
CA HIS A 316 8.11 -7.67 -7.55
C HIS A 316 7.97 -6.56 -8.61
N ASN A 317 8.67 -6.65 -9.74
CA ASN A 317 8.44 -5.81 -10.91
C ASN A 317 7.51 -6.53 -11.89
N VAL A 318 6.36 -5.93 -12.23
CA VAL A 318 5.43 -6.49 -13.24
C VAL A 318 5.46 -5.77 -14.60
N THR A 319 6.32 -4.77 -14.76
CA THR A 319 6.33 -3.85 -15.91
C THR A 319 7.43 -4.13 -16.92
N SER A 320 8.48 -4.87 -16.57
CA SER A 320 9.72 -4.98 -17.36
C SER A 320 9.54 -5.56 -18.78
N LYS A 321 8.42 -6.27 -19.02
CA LYS A 321 8.09 -6.90 -20.30
C LYS A 321 7.02 -6.17 -21.10
N GLY A 322 6.48 -5.07 -20.58
CA GLY A 322 5.41 -4.33 -21.21
C GLY A 322 5.82 -3.77 -22.57
N ARG A 323 5.28 -4.33 -23.66
CA ARG A 323 5.47 -3.81 -25.02
C ARG A 323 4.35 -2.88 -25.44
N TRP A 324 3.12 -3.38 -25.37
CA TRP A 324 1.91 -2.65 -25.74
C TRP A 324 1.30 -1.86 -24.57
N ARG A 325 1.79 -2.09 -23.34
CA ARG A 325 1.33 -1.41 -22.13
C ARG A 325 -0.20 -1.47 -22.01
N MET A 326 -0.89 -0.34 -22.01
CA MET A 326 -2.36 -0.23 -21.94
C MET A 326 -3.04 -0.32 -23.32
N GLY A 327 -2.29 -0.46 -24.42
CA GLY A 327 -2.83 -0.46 -25.78
C GLY A 327 -3.34 0.89 -26.27
N THR A 328 -3.17 1.96 -25.49
CA THR A 328 -3.67 3.32 -25.81
C THR A 328 -2.64 4.19 -26.53
N ILE A 329 -1.35 3.91 -26.38
CA ILE A 329 -0.28 4.62 -27.10
C ILE A 329 -0.23 4.07 -28.54
N PRO A 330 -0.45 4.91 -29.57
CA PRO A 330 -0.47 4.44 -30.95
C PRO A 330 0.92 3.92 -31.38
N PRO A 331 1.01 2.75 -32.04
CA PRO A 331 2.27 2.28 -32.62
C PRO A 331 2.82 3.26 -33.65
N VAL A 332 4.12 3.56 -33.56
CA VAL A 332 4.83 4.44 -34.50
C VAL A 332 4.99 3.83 -35.90
N GLN A 333 4.76 2.52 -36.04
CA GLN A 333 4.90 1.79 -37.30
C GLN A 333 3.68 1.93 -38.22
N VAL A 334 2.61 2.60 -37.77
CA VAL A 334 1.36 2.75 -38.52
C VAL A 334 1.24 4.16 -39.06
N GLU A 335 0.86 4.29 -40.33
CA GLU A 335 0.51 5.58 -40.91
C GLU A 335 -0.95 5.93 -40.61
N TYR A 336 -1.15 6.97 -39.79
CA TYR A 336 -2.49 7.43 -39.41
C TYR A 336 -2.98 8.54 -40.34
N LYS A 337 -4.27 8.46 -40.72
CA LYS A 337 -4.96 9.50 -41.50
C LYS A 337 -5.54 10.62 -40.64
N SER A 338 -5.64 10.42 -39.33
CA SER A 338 -6.15 11.41 -38.36
C SER A 338 -5.01 12.24 -37.76
N GLY A 339 -5.35 13.13 -36.82
CA GLY A 339 -4.38 13.90 -36.02
C GLY A 339 -3.39 13.05 -35.21
N MET A 340 -3.59 11.73 -35.13
CA MET A 340 -2.63 10.78 -34.53
C MET A 340 -1.28 10.73 -35.25
N LYS A 341 -1.17 11.29 -36.47
CA LYS A 341 0.11 11.45 -37.19
C LYS A 341 1.12 12.33 -36.43
N ILE A 342 0.64 13.17 -35.52
CA ILE A 342 1.46 14.00 -34.63
C ILE A 342 1.51 13.29 -33.27
N THR A 343 2.29 12.22 -33.18
CA THR A 343 2.48 11.46 -31.95
C THR A 343 2.88 12.42 -30.81
N LEU A 344 2.05 12.46 -29.77
CA LEU A 344 2.25 13.18 -28.51
C LEU A 344 2.28 14.72 -28.56
N MET A 345 2.04 15.37 -29.71
CA MET A 345 2.00 16.85 -29.85
C MET A 345 3.21 17.60 -29.23
N GLY A 346 4.37 16.94 -29.08
CA GLY A 346 5.53 17.52 -28.40
C GLY A 346 5.37 17.69 -26.88
N LEU A 347 4.40 17.02 -26.25
CA LEU A 347 4.20 17.06 -24.80
C LEU A 347 5.24 16.18 -24.09
N PRO A 348 6.10 16.76 -23.22
CA PRO A 348 7.19 16.03 -22.57
C PRO A 348 6.74 15.00 -21.53
N PHE A 349 5.48 15.06 -21.07
CA PHE A 349 4.94 14.17 -20.02
C PHE A 349 4.43 12.81 -20.51
N LEU A 350 4.51 12.55 -21.83
CA LEU A 350 4.05 11.32 -22.48
C LEU A 350 5.20 10.52 -23.13
N GLN A 351 6.44 10.97 -22.99
CA GLN A 351 7.66 10.18 -23.21
C GLN A 351 8.03 9.46 -21.91
#